data_AF-A0A1I0QUD1-F1
#
_entry.id   AF-A0A1I0QUD1-F1
#
_cell.length_a   1.000
_cell.length_b   1.000
_cell.length_c   1.000
_cell.angle_alpha   90.00
_cell.angle_beta   90.00
_cell.angle_gamma   90.00
#
_symmetry.space_group_name_H-M   'P 1'
#
loop_
_entity.id
_entity.type
_entity.pdbx_description
1 polymer ?
#
loop_
_entity_poly.entity_id
_entity_poly.type
_entity_poly.pdbx_seq_one_letter_code
_entity_poly.pdbx_strand_id
1 'polypeptide(L)'
;MNKEQYNIIERYMHISMEDSAHDKEHIYRVLYVALDIAKQENNIDYDVLIASCLLHDIGRREQFENPELCHAAIGGEKAYQYLAEIGWEDNKAFYVKNCICTHRFRKNNQPQSIEAKILFDADKIDASGTLGIARTLFYKGQISEPLYSLDKDGVVLDGKNDEAPSFFQEYKYKLEKLYGNFYTKRGNEIAQERQISAVDFYNSMLKEVQDSYEFGKKLLDDEVI
;
A
#
# COMPACT_ATOMS: atom_id res chain seq x y z
N MET A 1 11.10 -14.24 19.38
CA MET A 1 9.92 -13.58 19.98
C MET A 1 8.94 -14.64 20.41
N ASN A 2 8.62 -14.69 21.70
CA ASN A 2 7.61 -15.61 22.21
C ASN A 2 6.18 -15.04 21.99
N LYS A 3 5.15 -15.84 22.27
CA LYS A 3 3.75 -15.44 22.05
C LYS A 3 3.33 -14.25 22.91
N GLU A 4 3.88 -14.14 24.11
CA GLU A 4 3.60 -13.03 25.03
C GLU A 4 4.09 -11.69 24.47
N GLN A 5 5.35 -11.64 24.03
CA GLN A 5 5.94 -10.47 23.36
C GLN A 5 5.17 -10.08 22.10
N TYR A 6 4.78 -11.06 21.28
CA TYR A 6 3.93 -10.82 20.11
C TYR A 6 2.61 -10.13 20.52
N ASN A 7 1.91 -10.67 21.53
CA ASN A 7 0.63 -10.12 21.98
C ASN A 7 0.77 -8.70 22.55
N ILE A 8 1.89 -8.40 23.23
CA ILE A 8 2.20 -7.06 23.76
C ILE A 8 2.37 -6.06 22.60
N ILE A 9 3.09 -6.43 21.54
CA ILE A 9 3.29 -5.55 20.37
C ILE A 9 1.99 -5.41 19.57
N GLU A 10 1.25 -6.50 19.38
CA GLU A 10 -0.05 -6.51 18.70
C GLU A 10 -1.07 -5.62 19.41
N ARG A 11 -1.11 -5.64 20.75
CA ARG A 11 -1.98 -4.76 21.52
C ARG A 11 -1.64 -3.28 21.32
N TYR A 12 -0.35 -2.95 21.26
CA TYR A 12 0.10 -1.58 21.00
C TYR A 12 -0.24 -1.12 19.57
N MET A 13 -0.11 -2.03 18.60
CA MET A 13 -0.60 -1.81 17.24
C MET A 13 -2.10 -1.47 17.25
N HIS A 14 -2.94 -2.26 17.94
CA HIS A 14 -4.38 -1.99 17.99
C HIS A 14 -4.75 -0.63 18.57
N ILE A 15 -4.14 -0.26 19.70
CA ILE A 15 -4.39 1.04 20.35
C ILE A 15 -3.90 2.21 19.48
N SER A 16 -2.87 1.98 18.66
CA SER A 16 -2.33 3.02 17.76
C SER A 16 -3.15 3.21 16.47
N MET A 17 -4.14 2.35 16.20
CA MET A 17 -4.86 2.29 14.92
C MET A 17 -6.34 2.74 14.99
N GLU A 18 -6.78 3.37 16.08
CA GLU A 18 -8.20 3.67 16.37
C GLU A 18 -8.93 4.54 15.33
N ASP A 19 -8.24 5.16 14.35
CA ASP A 19 -8.85 6.20 13.49
C ASP A 19 -8.40 6.20 12.01
N SER A 20 -8.10 5.05 11.40
CA SER A 20 -7.62 5.07 10.01
C SER A 20 -8.32 4.09 9.07
N ALA A 21 -8.48 4.51 7.82
CA ALA A 21 -8.88 3.67 6.67
C ALA A 21 -7.97 2.44 6.41
N HIS A 22 -6.92 2.27 7.23
CA HIS A 22 -6.11 1.06 7.31
C HIS A 22 -6.63 0.21 8.46
N ASP A 23 -7.44 -0.81 8.14
CA ASP A 23 -7.87 -1.78 9.14
C ASP A 23 -6.71 -2.65 9.61
N LYS A 24 -6.78 -3.18 10.83
CA LYS A 24 -5.82 -4.18 11.36
C LYS A 24 -5.58 -5.35 10.39
N GLU A 25 -6.56 -5.64 9.55
CA GLU A 25 -6.47 -6.71 8.55
C GLU A 25 -5.40 -6.41 7.48
N HIS A 26 -5.17 -5.14 7.12
CA HIS A 26 -4.01 -4.75 6.31
C HIS A 26 -2.70 -5.18 6.97
N ILE A 27 -2.52 -4.89 8.26
CA ILE A 27 -1.30 -5.24 9.00
C ILE A 27 -1.08 -6.76 9.00
N TYR A 28 -2.14 -7.54 9.21
CA TYR A 28 -2.05 -9.00 9.19
C TYR A 28 -1.74 -9.56 7.80
N ARG A 29 -2.36 -9.04 6.74
CA ARG A 29 -2.03 -9.47 5.37
C ARG A 29 -0.58 -9.16 5.03
N VAL A 30 -0.09 -7.97 5.40
CA VAL A 30 1.34 -7.61 5.25
C VAL A 30 2.22 -8.56 6.04
N LEU A 31 1.91 -8.84 7.30
CA LEU A 31 2.66 -9.79 8.12
C LEU A 31 2.71 -11.19 7.49
N TYR A 32 1.58 -11.72 7.03
CA TYR A 32 1.51 -13.08 6.50
C TYR A 32 2.21 -13.21 5.14
N VAL A 33 2.13 -12.18 4.29
CA VAL A 33 2.92 -12.14 3.06
C VAL A 33 4.41 -12.01 3.38
N ALA A 34 4.79 -11.18 4.34
CA ALA A 34 6.18 -11.05 4.78
C ALA A 34 6.75 -12.39 5.29
N LEU A 35 5.95 -13.16 6.05
CA LEU A 35 6.33 -14.49 6.51
C LEU A 35 6.43 -15.51 5.36
N ASP A 36 5.63 -15.39 4.30
CA ASP A 36 5.78 -16.23 3.09
C ASP A 36 7.08 -15.92 2.36
N ILE A 37 7.37 -14.63 2.13
CA ILE A 37 8.60 -14.18 1.50
C ILE A 37 9.82 -14.63 2.32
N ALA A 38 9.79 -14.45 3.64
CA ALA A 38 10.89 -14.80 4.54
C ALA A 38 11.28 -16.29 4.50
N LYS A 39 10.38 -17.21 4.12
CA LYS A 39 10.71 -18.64 3.95
C LYS A 39 11.70 -18.92 2.83
N GLN A 40 11.81 -18.00 1.86
CA GLN A 40 12.73 -18.14 0.72
C GLN A 40 14.01 -17.32 0.89
N GLU A 41 14.15 -16.60 2.00
CA GLU A 41 15.29 -15.76 2.31
C GLU A 41 16.12 -16.35 3.45
N ASN A 42 17.40 -15.97 3.55
CA ASN A 42 18.33 -16.50 4.55
C ASN A 42 18.68 -15.43 5.59
N ASN A 43 19.09 -15.86 6.79
CA ASN A 43 19.58 -15.00 7.88
C ASN A 43 18.58 -13.91 8.33
N ILE A 44 17.29 -14.25 8.37
CA ILE A 44 16.22 -13.33 8.81
C ILE A 44 16.15 -13.30 10.34
N ASP A 45 16.18 -12.10 10.94
CA ASP A 45 15.69 -11.91 12.31
C ASP A 45 14.15 -11.76 12.29
N TYR A 46 13.47 -12.88 12.55
CA TYR A 46 12.01 -12.93 12.55
C TYR A 46 11.37 -11.98 13.56
N ASP A 47 12.05 -11.66 14.66
CA ASP A 47 11.47 -10.75 15.65
C ASP A 47 11.47 -9.32 15.11
N VAL A 48 12.58 -8.90 14.48
CA VAL A 48 12.66 -7.62 13.79
C VAL A 48 11.63 -7.55 12.69
N LEU A 49 11.53 -8.59 11.85
CA LEU A 49 10.56 -8.61 10.75
C LEU A 49 9.12 -8.50 11.26
N ILE A 50 8.72 -9.36 12.21
CA ILE A 50 7.35 -9.38 12.72
C ILE A 50 7.00 -8.06 13.43
N ALA A 51 7.89 -7.56 14.29
CA ALA A 51 7.67 -6.28 14.97
C ALA A 51 7.56 -5.12 13.97
N SER A 52 8.41 -5.12 12.92
CA SER A 52 8.35 -4.11 11.87
C SER A 52 7.02 -4.18 11.11
N CYS A 53 6.53 -5.36 10.74
CA CYS A 53 5.22 -5.53 10.10
C CYS A 53 4.08 -5.03 10.99
N LEU A 54 4.05 -5.42 12.26
CA LEU A 54 2.99 -5.00 13.19
C LEU A 54 2.97 -3.48 13.41
N LEU A 55 4.13 -2.82 13.36
CA LEU A 55 4.27 -1.42 13.75
C LEU A 55 4.44 -0.44 12.58
N HIS A 56 4.53 -0.88 11.33
CA HIS A 56 4.94 0.00 10.22
C HIS A 56 4.03 1.21 9.98
N ASP A 57 2.74 1.11 10.30
CA ASP A 57 1.72 2.13 10.01
C ASP A 57 1.19 2.85 11.28
N ILE A 58 1.81 2.66 12.46
CA ILE A 58 1.36 3.32 13.72
C ILE A 58 1.56 4.84 13.76
N GLY A 59 2.22 5.42 12.75
CA GLY A 59 2.39 6.88 12.57
C GLY A 59 1.35 7.52 11.66
N ARG A 60 0.33 6.77 11.20
CA ARG A 60 -0.66 7.25 10.22
C ARG A 60 -1.57 8.35 10.77
N ARG A 61 -1.98 8.25 12.05
CA ARG A 61 -2.81 9.26 12.70
C ARG A 61 -2.13 10.63 12.69
N GLU A 62 -0.85 10.68 13.02
CA GLU A 62 -0.08 11.93 13.02
C GLU A 62 0.06 12.52 11.60
N GLN A 63 0.20 11.67 10.57
CA GLN A 63 0.16 12.13 9.17
C GLN A 63 -1.22 12.62 8.74
N PHE A 64 -2.30 12.02 9.26
CA PHE A 64 -3.66 12.47 8.99
C PHE A 64 -3.92 13.84 9.62
N GLU A 65 -3.48 14.05 10.86
CA GLU A 65 -3.56 15.34 11.57
C GLU A 65 -2.65 16.41 10.95
N ASN A 66 -1.49 16.02 10.41
CA ASN A 66 -0.56 16.90 9.71
C ASN A 66 0.05 16.21 8.47
N PRO A 67 -0.49 16.48 7.26
CA PRO A 67 -0.03 15.86 6.01
C PRO A 67 1.45 16.06 5.66
N GLU A 68 2.11 17.08 6.22
CA GLU A 68 3.55 17.32 6.04
C GLU A 68 4.40 16.26 6.75
N LEU A 69 3.84 15.57 7.75
CA LEU A 69 4.54 14.51 8.48
C LEU A 69 4.61 13.21 7.66
N CYS A 70 5.74 12.51 7.79
CA CYS A 70 5.90 11.18 7.22
C CYS A 70 5.55 10.12 8.26
N HIS A 71 4.45 9.40 8.03
CA HIS A 71 4.01 8.33 8.92
C HIS A 71 5.09 7.28 9.19
N ALA A 72 5.90 6.93 8.19
CA ALA A 72 6.98 5.97 8.34
C ALA A 72 8.11 6.48 9.26
N ALA A 73 8.39 7.78 9.25
CA ALA A 73 9.43 8.36 10.12
C ALA A 73 8.93 8.47 11.56
N ILE A 74 7.70 8.98 11.75
CA ILE A 74 7.06 9.08 13.06
C ILE A 74 6.81 7.69 13.65
N GLY A 75 6.26 6.77 12.86
CA GLY A 75 6.00 5.39 13.25
C GLY A 75 7.27 4.63 13.62
N GLY A 76 8.37 4.84 12.88
CA GLY A 76 9.68 4.27 13.23
C GLY A 76 10.19 4.76 14.59
N GLU A 77 10.03 6.05 14.90
CA GLU A 77 10.41 6.60 16.21
C GLU A 77 9.53 6.06 17.33
N LYS A 78 8.19 6.03 17.14
CA LYS A 78 7.24 5.44 18.09
C LYS A 78 7.56 3.97 18.37
N ALA A 79 7.84 3.20 17.32
CA ALA A 79 8.20 1.80 17.43
C ALA A 79 9.51 1.61 18.22
N TYR A 80 10.54 2.41 17.95
CA TYR A 80 11.79 2.36 18.70
C TYR A 80 11.58 2.62 20.20
N GLN A 81 10.89 3.72 20.53
CA GLN A 81 10.63 4.10 21.92
C GLN A 81 9.83 3.02 22.66
N TYR A 82 8.77 2.51 22.03
CA TYR A 82 7.93 1.47 22.63
C TYR A 82 8.69 0.15 22.83
N LEU A 83 9.47 -0.29 21.83
CA LEU A 83 10.24 -1.54 21.94
C LEU A 83 11.32 -1.43 23.03
N ALA A 84 11.99 -0.28 23.14
CA ALA A 84 12.93 -0.02 24.22
C ALA A 84 12.24 -0.03 25.60
N GLU A 85 11.06 0.56 25.72
CA GLU A 85 10.25 0.57 26.95
C GLU A 85 9.88 -0.85 27.43
N ILE A 86 9.51 -1.74 26.51
CA ILE A 86 9.18 -3.14 26.83
C ILE A 86 10.43 -4.05 26.92
N GLY A 87 11.63 -3.46 26.96
CA GLY A 87 12.88 -4.16 27.29
C GLY A 87 13.59 -4.85 26.11
N TRP A 88 13.34 -4.45 24.86
CA TRP A 88 14.14 -4.93 23.73
C TRP A 88 15.57 -4.36 23.77
N GLU A 89 16.53 -5.13 23.23
CA GLU A 89 17.88 -4.60 23.01
C GLU A 89 17.82 -3.38 22.07
N ASP A 90 18.55 -2.32 22.43
CA ASP A 90 18.56 -1.05 21.71
C ASP A 90 18.86 -1.22 20.21
N ASN A 91 19.87 -2.03 19.86
CA ASN A 91 20.20 -2.33 18.47
C ASN A 91 19.02 -2.97 17.72
N LYS A 92 18.30 -3.89 18.38
CA LYS A 92 17.17 -4.60 17.78
C LYS A 92 15.97 -3.68 17.55
N ALA A 93 15.66 -2.84 18.53
CA ALA A 93 14.65 -1.79 18.39
C ALA A 93 15.01 -0.78 17.28
N PHE A 94 16.29 -0.41 17.18
CA PHE A 94 16.80 0.46 16.13
C PHE A 94 16.68 -0.16 14.73
N TYR A 95 16.92 -1.47 14.58
CA TYR A 95 16.69 -2.17 13.31
C TYR A 95 15.22 -2.16 12.90
N VAL A 96 14.28 -2.35 13.84
CA VAL A 96 12.83 -2.22 13.56
C VAL A 96 12.50 -0.83 13.05
N LYS A 97 12.98 0.22 13.72
CA LYS A 97 12.83 1.61 13.26
C LYS A 97 13.32 1.81 11.83
N ASN A 98 14.49 1.28 11.48
CA ASN A 98 15.03 1.42 10.12
C ASN A 98 14.18 0.71 9.06
N CYS A 99 13.67 -0.48 9.38
CA CYS A 99 12.74 -1.19 8.49
C CYS A 99 11.48 -0.34 8.25
N ILE A 100 10.89 0.19 9.32
CA ILE A 100 9.70 1.04 9.22
C ILE A 100 10.01 2.34 8.47
N CYS A 101 11.12 3.03 8.73
CA CYS A 101 11.44 4.29 8.04
C CYS A 101 11.62 4.13 6.51
N THR A 102 11.94 2.92 6.04
CA THR A 102 12.29 2.63 4.63
C THR A 102 11.20 1.88 3.86
N HIS A 103 10.06 1.53 4.46
CA HIS A 103 9.01 0.74 3.78
C HIS A 103 8.22 1.50 2.69
N ARG A 104 8.50 2.80 2.47
CA ARG A 104 7.81 3.63 1.46
C ARG A 104 8.62 3.76 0.18
N PHE A 105 7.93 3.93 -0.96
CA PHE A 105 8.55 4.35 -2.22
C PHE A 105 9.13 5.78 -2.10
N ARG A 106 10.37 5.90 -1.63
CA ARG A 106 11.13 7.16 -1.64
C ARG A 106 12.51 6.89 -2.22
N LYS A 107 12.85 7.59 -3.32
CA LYS A 107 14.12 7.39 -4.05
C LYS A 107 15.37 7.50 -3.16
N ASN A 108 15.31 8.35 -2.13
CA ASN A 108 16.46 8.67 -1.28
C ASN A 108 16.53 7.86 0.02
N ASN A 109 15.60 6.92 0.27
CA ASN A 109 15.58 6.14 1.51
C ASN A 109 15.15 4.69 1.24
N GLN A 110 16.00 3.94 0.55
CA GLN A 110 15.72 2.57 0.14
C GLN A 110 16.03 1.56 1.25
N PRO A 111 15.25 0.47 1.38
CA PRO A 111 15.50 -0.59 2.34
C PRO A 111 16.86 -1.27 2.08
N GLN A 112 17.67 -1.37 3.12
CA GLN A 112 19.03 -1.95 3.05
C GLN A 112 19.04 -3.40 3.56
N SER A 113 18.48 -3.64 4.74
CA SER A 113 18.40 -4.98 5.33
C SER A 113 17.39 -5.86 4.60
N ILE A 114 17.51 -7.17 4.78
CA ILE A 114 16.59 -8.13 4.18
C ILE A 114 15.19 -8.00 4.80
N GLU A 115 15.07 -7.76 6.11
CA GLU A 115 13.79 -7.52 6.79
C GLU A 115 13.09 -6.27 6.25
N ALA A 116 13.85 -5.19 6.00
CA ALA A 116 13.31 -3.97 5.43
C ALA A 116 12.79 -4.18 4.00
N LYS A 117 13.50 -4.97 3.19
CA LYS A 117 13.08 -5.35 1.83
C LYS A 117 11.83 -6.22 1.85
N ILE A 118 11.76 -7.20 2.76
CA ILE A 118 10.60 -8.06 2.92
C ILE A 118 9.38 -7.24 3.36
N LEU A 119 9.52 -6.37 4.37
CA LEU A 119 8.43 -5.49 4.82
C LEU A 119 7.96 -4.59 3.67
N PHE A 120 8.89 -3.99 2.94
CA PHE A 120 8.57 -3.14 1.79
C PHE A 120 7.74 -3.93 0.77
N ASP A 121 8.24 -5.09 0.32
CA ASP A 121 7.56 -5.90 -0.69
C ASP A 121 6.18 -6.35 -0.22
N ALA A 122 6.06 -6.82 1.02
CA ALA A 122 4.80 -7.28 1.58
C ALA A 122 3.74 -6.16 1.66
N ASP A 123 4.13 -4.95 2.05
CA ASP A 123 3.26 -3.77 2.02
C ASP A 123 2.82 -3.42 0.59
N LYS A 124 3.73 -3.51 -0.39
CA LYS A 124 3.39 -3.20 -1.80
C LYS A 124 2.53 -4.26 -2.45
N ILE A 125 2.67 -5.51 -2.02
CA ILE A 125 1.79 -6.61 -2.43
C ILE A 125 0.36 -6.37 -1.95
N ASP A 126 0.14 -5.84 -0.75
CA ASP A 126 -1.23 -5.52 -0.27
C ASP A 126 -1.86 -4.33 -1.03
N ALA A 127 -1.02 -3.45 -1.59
CA ALA A 127 -1.43 -2.38 -2.49
C ALA A 127 -1.56 -2.81 -3.97
N SER A 128 -1.27 -4.07 -4.30
CA SER A 128 -1.36 -4.60 -5.68
C SER A 128 -2.56 -5.53 -5.87
N GLY A 129 -2.80 -5.94 -7.11
CA GLY A 129 -3.90 -6.83 -7.46
C GLY A 129 -5.29 -6.20 -7.30
N THR A 130 -6.31 -7.05 -7.30
CA THR A 130 -7.72 -6.68 -7.14
C THR A 130 -8.00 -6.07 -5.77
N LEU A 131 -7.34 -6.57 -4.72
CA LEU A 131 -7.47 -6.00 -3.37
C LEU A 131 -6.88 -4.59 -3.30
N GLY A 132 -5.69 -4.37 -3.90
CA GLY A 132 -5.07 -3.05 -4.00
C GLY A 132 -5.96 -2.05 -4.74
N ILE A 133 -6.60 -2.49 -5.83
CA ILE A 133 -7.62 -1.69 -6.54
C ILE A 133 -8.80 -1.36 -5.61
N ALA A 134 -9.38 -2.34 -4.94
CA ALA A 134 -10.53 -2.14 -4.06
C ALA A 134 -10.22 -1.14 -2.92
N ARG A 135 -9.04 -1.26 -2.30
CA ARG A 135 -8.56 -0.33 -1.27
C ARG A 135 -8.37 1.09 -1.82
N THR A 136 -7.85 1.21 -3.05
CA THR A 136 -7.67 2.51 -3.72
C THR A 136 -9.02 3.16 -4.02
N LEU A 137 -9.99 2.41 -4.54
CA LEU A 137 -11.35 2.89 -4.79
C LEU A 137 -12.05 3.32 -3.50
N PHE A 138 -11.91 2.53 -2.42
CA PHE A 138 -12.46 2.87 -1.11
C PHE A 138 -11.91 4.21 -0.60
N TYR A 139 -10.59 4.38 -0.62
CA TYR A 139 -9.95 5.64 -0.21
C TYR A 139 -10.38 6.83 -1.08
N LYS A 140 -10.36 6.68 -2.41
CA LYS A 140 -10.78 7.74 -3.34
C LYS A 140 -12.25 8.13 -3.14
N GLY A 141 -13.11 7.15 -2.85
CA GLY A 141 -14.50 7.39 -2.48
C GLY A 141 -14.63 8.24 -1.21
N GLN A 142 -13.81 7.99 -0.18
CA GLN A 142 -13.82 8.80 1.06
C GLN A 142 -13.44 10.27 0.82
N ILE A 143 -12.53 10.53 -0.12
CA ILE A 143 -12.12 11.89 -0.48
C ILE A 143 -12.91 12.48 -1.67
N SER A 144 -13.97 11.80 -2.10
CA SER A 144 -14.83 12.23 -3.22
C SER A 144 -14.09 12.47 -4.54
N GLU A 145 -13.02 11.72 -4.80
CA GLU A 145 -12.33 11.74 -6.09
C GLU A 145 -13.09 10.89 -7.13
N PRO A 146 -13.20 11.36 -8.39
CA PRO A 146 -13.93 10.64 -9.42
C PRO A 146 -13.20 9.37 -9.87
N LEU A 147 -13.94 8.44 -10.47
CA LEU A 147 -13.37 7.21 -11.01
C LEU A 147 -12.50 7.47 -12.25
N TYR A 148 -12.94 8.40 -13.10
CA TYR A 148 -12.28 8.77 -14.35
C TYR A 148 -12.50 10.26 -14.62
N SER A 149 -11.78 10.80 -15.61
CA SER A 149 -11.95 12.17 -16.08
C SER A 149 -12.27 12.19 -17.57
N LEU A 150 -12.78 13.32 -18.06
CA LEU A 150 -13.05 13.54 -19.48
C LEU A 150 -12.15 14.65 -20.00
N ASP A 151 -11.81 14.61 -21.28
CA ASP A 151 -11.22 15.75 -21.95
C ASP A 151 -12.27 16.84 -22.29
N LYS A 152 -11.81 17.92 -22.91
CA LYS A 152 -12.65 19.06 -23.33
C LYS A 152 -13.74 18.70 -24.34
N ASP A 153 -13.55 17.60 -25.09
CA ASP A 153 -14.49 17.09 -26.10
C ASP A 153 -15.41 16.00 -25.48
N GLY A 154 -15.28 15.77 -24.17
CA GLY A 154 -16.03 14.81 -23.38
C GLY A 154 -15.64 13.37 -23.65
N VAL A 155 -14.42 13.11 -24.15
CA VAL A 155 -13.88 11.76 -24.35
C VAL A 155 -13.32 11.26 -23.02
N VAL A 156 -13.59 9.99 -22.71
CA VAL A 156 -13.10 9.33 -21.49
C VAL A 156 -11.58 9.19 -21.57
N LEU A 157 -10.90 9.76 -20.59
CA LEU A 157 -9.46 9.68 -20.45
C LEU A 157 -9.02 8.37 -19.78
N ASP A 158 -7.82 7.88 -20.13
CA ASP A 158 -7.28 6.61 -19.65
C ASP A 158 -6.37 6.75 -18.41
N GLY A 159 -6.22 7.96 -17.86
CA GLY A 159 -5.37 8.19 -16.70
C GLY A 159 -3.89 8.42 -17.00
N LYS A 160 -3.39 8.18 -18.23
CA LYS A 160 -1.94 8.20 -18.49
C LYS A 160 -1.34 9.60 -18.43
N ASN A 161 -2.08 10.59 -18.92
CA ASN A 161 -1.68 12.00 -18.97
C ASN A 161 -2.77 12.93 -18.42
N ASP A 162 -3.67 12.39 -17.60
CA ASP A 162 -4.76 13.14 -17.00
C ASP A 162 -4.21 14.17 -16.02
N GLU A 163 -4.63 15.43 -16.16
CA GLU A 163 -4.30 16.49 -15.20
C GLU A 163 -5.14 16.38 -13.93
N ALA A 164 -6.42 15.99 -14.07
CA ALA A 164 -7.34 15.86 -12.96
C ALA A 164 -7.13 14.53 -12.21
N PRO A 165 -7.14 14.54 -10.87
CA PRO A 165 -7.05 13.32 -10.09
C PRO A 165 -8.29 12.45 -10.31
N SER A 166 -8.06 11.16 -10.56
CA SER A 166 -9.10 10.14 -10.70
C SER A 166 -8.56 8.77 -10.29
N PHE A 167 -9.42 7.75 -10.23
CA PHE A 167 -8.95 6.37 -10.07
C PHE A 167 -8.10 5.92 -11.28
N PHE A 168 -8.52 6.21 -12.52
CA PHE A 168 -7.73 5.86 -13.72
C PHE A 168 -6.34 6.51 -13.71
N GLN A 169 -6.27 7.77 -13.31
CA GLN A 169 -5.01 8.49 -13.18
C GLN A 169 -4.08 7.84 -12.14
N GLU A 170 -4.59 7.50 -10.95
CA GLU A 170 -3.80 6.80 -9.92
C GLU A 170 -3.39 5.40 -10.38
N TYR A 171 -4.26 4.70 -11.12
CA TYR A 171 -3.94 3.39 -11.67
C TYR A 171 -2.72 3.47 -12.59
N LYS A 172 -2.72 4.36 -13.58
CA LYS A 172 -1.60 4.55 -14.52
C LYS A 172 -0.38 5.16 -13.87
N TYR A 173 -0.57 6.12 -12.96
CA TYR A 173 0.55 6.81 -12.34
C TYR A 173 1.30 5.90 -11.36
N LYS A 174 0.58 5.07 -10.61
CA LYS A 174 1.12 4.34 -9.46
C LYS A 174 0.85 2.84 -9.51
N LEU A 175 -0.41 2.39 -9.54
CA LEU A 175 -0.74 0.97 -9.36
C LEU A 175 -0.12 0.08 -10.45
N GLU A 176 -0.18 0.51 -11.71
CA GLU A 176 0.41 -0.18 -12.86
C GLU A 176 1.94 -0.29 -12.75
N LYS A 177 2.58 0.68 -12.07
CA LYS A 177 4.05 0.72 -11.92
C LYS A 177 4.56 -0.05 -10.71
N LEU A 178 3.69 -0.53 -9.81
CA LEU A 178 4.09 -1.30 -8.64
C LEU A 178 4.85 -2.57 -9.03
N TYR A 179 4.40 -3.24 -10.08
CA TYR A 179 4.89 -4.57 -10.53
C TYR A 179 6.35 -4.62 -10.95
N GLY A 180 6.99 -3.46 -11.19
CA GLY A 180 8.42 -3.37 -11.55
C GLY A 180 9.38 -3.11 -10.40
N ASN A 181 8.92 -2.97 -9.15
CA ASN A 181 9.70 -2.38 -8.06
C ASN A 181 9.75 -3.22 -6.77
N PHE A 182 9.90 -4.54 -6.89
CA PHE A 182 10.04 -5.47 -5.76
C PHE A 182 11.51 -5.85 -5.52
N TYR A 183 11.90 -6.01 -4.25
CA TYR A 183 13.28 -6.29 -3.83
C TYR A 183 13.61 -7.79 -3.72
N THR A 184 12.61 -8.62 -3.41
CA THR A 184 12.74 -10.06 -3.21
C THR A 184 12.20 -10.81 -4.40
N LYS A 185 12.76 -12.00 -4.66
CA LYS A 185 12.28 -12.85 -5.75
C LYS A 185 10.83 -13.28 -5.49
N ARG A 186 10.54 -13.75 -4.28
CA ARG A 186 9.20 -14.20 -3.89
C ARG A 186 8.18 -13.06 -3.91
N GLY A 187 8.56 -11.86 -3.48
CA GLY A 187 7.68 -10.70 -3.55
C GLY A 187 7.29 -10.34 -4.98
N ASN A 188 8.25 -10.41 -5.92
CA ASN A 188 7.97 -10.23 -7.34
C ASN A 188 7.02 -11.30 -7.89
N GLU A 189 7.25 -12.59 -7.61
CA GLU A 189 6.36 -13.68 -8.04
C GLU A 189 4.90 -13.44 -7.62
N ILE A 190 4.67 -13.14 -6.34
CA ILE A 190 3.31 -12.88 -5.82
C ILE A 190 2.69 -11.66 -6.51
N ALA A 191 3.47 -10.60 -6.76
CA ALA A 191 2.98 -9.42 -7.44
C ALA A 191 2.58 -9.71 -8.89
N GLN A 192 3.38 -10.50 -9.62
CA GLN A 192 3.09 -10.89 -11.01
C GLN A 192 1.83 -11.75 -11.11
N GLU A 193 1.64 -12.69 -10.17
CA GLU A 193 0.41 -13.50 -10.07
C GLU A 193 -0.84 -12.62 -9.94
N ARG A 194 -0.73 -11.49 -9.22
CA ARG A 194 -1.83 -10.53 -9.00
C ARG A 194 -2.02 -9.53 -10.14
N GLN A 195 -0.98 -9.29 -10.95
CA GLN A 195 -0.97 -8.24 -11.97
C GLN A 195 -2.05 -8.46 -13.04
N ILE A 196 -2.21 -9.70 -13.49
CA ILE A 196 -3.14 -10.06 -14.57
C ILE A 196 -4.55 -9.59 -14.23
N SER A 197 -5.07 -9.97 -13.06
CA SER A 197 -6.42 -9.56 -12.63
C SER A 197 -6.56 -8.05 -12.41
N ALA A 198 -5.50 -7.35 -12.03
CA ALA A 198 -5.53 -5.89 -11.91
C ALA A 198 -5.63 -5.20 -13.27
N VAL A 199 -4.88 -5.68 -14.25
CA VAL A 199 -4.92 -5.19 -15.64
C VAL A 199 -6.28 -5.47 -16.26
N ASP A 200 -6.81 -6.67 -16.08
CA ASP A 200 -8.14 -7.04 -16.59
C ASP A 200 -9.24 -6.19 -15.97
N PHE A 201 -9.20 -5.95 -14.65
CA PHE A 201 -10.15 -5.06 -13.97
C PHE A 201 -10.13 -3.65 -14.57
N TYR A 202 -8.94 -3.05 -14.69
CA TYR A 202 -8.79 -1.71 -15.24
C TYR A 202 -9.29 -1.62 -16.70
N ASN A 203 -8.92 -2.59 -17.53
CA ASN A 203 -9.33 -2.61 -18.95
C ASN A 203 -10.84 -2.80 -19.11
N SER A 204 -11.46 -3.67 -18.30
CA SER A 204 -12.92 -3.86 -18.30
C SER A 204 -13.62 -2.56 -17.95
N MET A 205 -13.21 -1.93 -16.84
CA MET A 205 -13.82 -0.70 -16.36
C MET A 205 -13.64 0.46 -17.36
N LEU A 206 -12.46 0.61 -17.95
CA LEU A 206 -12.21 1.61 -19.00
C LEU A 206 -13.15 1.39 -20.19
N LYS A 207 -13.28 0.14 -20.65
CA LYS A 207 -14.15 -0.20 -21.77
C LYS A 207 -15.62 0.09 -21.46
N GLU A 208 -16.12 -0.34 -20.30
CA GLU A 208 -17.50 -0.12 -19.88
C GLU A 208 -17.87 1.37 -19.87
N VAL A 209 -16.96 2.21 -19.39
CA VAL A 209 -17.15 3.66 -19.40
C VAL A 209 -17.09 4.19 -20.83
N GLN A 210 -16.07 3.86 -21.62
CA GLN A 210 -15.92 4.33 -23.01
C GLN A 210 -17.14 3.97 -23.87
N ASP A 211 -17.59 2.73 -23.83
CA ASP A 211 -18.78 2.24 -24.54
C ASP A 211 -20.02 3.09 -24.18
N SER A 212 -20.20 3.39 -22.88
CA SER A 212 -21.36 4.17 -22.40
C SER A 212 -21.38 5.59 -22.97
N TYR A 213 -20.22 6.24 -23.08
CA TYR A 213 -20.13 7.58 -23.68
C TYR A 213 -20.28 7.53 -25.20
N GLU A 214 -19.65 6.58 -25.88
CA GLU A 214 -19.71 6.46 -27.34
C GLU A 214 -21.14 6.18 -27.82
N PHE A 215 -21.80 5.17 -27.25
CA PHE A 215 -23.17 4.82 -27.64
C PHE A 215 -24.17 5.89 -27.20
N GLY A 216 -24.02 6.43 -25.98
CA GLY A 216 -24.90 7.45 -25.44
C GLY A 216 -24.86 8.75 -26.25
N LYS A 217 -23.66 9.28 -26.55
CA LYS A 217 -23.51 10.51 -27.35
C LYS A 217 -24.07 10.32 -28.76
N LYS A 218 -23.73 9.22 -29.42
CA LYS A 218 -24.22 8.93 -30.77
C LYS A 218 -25.75 8.95 -30.85
N LEU A 219 -26.43 8.35 -29.87
CA LEU A 219 -27.90 8.34 -29.83
C LEU A 219 -28.51 9.74 -29.64
N LEU A 220 -27.85 10.62 -28.88
CA LEU A 220 -28.31 11.99 -28.64
C LEU A 220 -27.98 12.92 -29.82
N ASP A 221 -26.85 12.72 -30.48
CA ASP A 221 -26.41 13.53 -31.63
C ASP A 221 -27.19 13.18 -32.91
N ASP A 222 -27.65 11.93 -33.06
CA ASP A 222 -28.40 11.46 -34.23
C ASP A 222 -29.90 11.92 -34.23
N GLU A 223 -30.34 12.80 -33.31
CA GLU A 223 -31.75 13.26 -33.14
C GLU A 223 -32.78 12.11 -33.12
N VAL A 224 -32.43 10.94 -32.55
CA VAL A 224 -33.35 9.78 -32.47
C VAL A 224 -34.26 9.83 -31.24
N ILE A 225 -34.16 10.90 -30.42
CA ILE A 225 -35.02 11.18 -29.26
C ILE A 225 -35.51 12.62 -29.31
#